data_AF-A0A2V6PA49-F1
#
_entry.id   AF-A0A2V6PA49-F1
#
_cell.length_a   1.000
_cell.length_b   1.000
_cell.length_c   1.000
_cell.angle_alpha   90.00
_cell.angle_beta   90.00
_cell.angle_gamma   90.00
#
_symmetry.space_group_name_H-M   'P 1'
#
loop_
_entity.id
_entity.type
_entity.pdbx_description
1 polymer ?
#
loop_
_entity_poly.entity_id
_entity_poly.type
_entity_poly.pdbx_seq_one_letter_code
_entity_poly.pdbx_strand_id
1 'polypeptide(L)'
;MKIQHPAVTSDVFKLVAILEFDLELDDHFLPTRVELFQDTERKRRWRCRMWERELYHMQMTLAKGKARHPESDEELLVERTWELSDKFEDFEAPSAKAAMKTFLDSLKKYLKRVAS
;
A
#
# COMPACT_ATOMS: atom_id res chain seq x y z
N MET A 1 -11.47 -1.08 17.80
CA MET A 1 -12.44 -0.12 17.24
C MET A 1 -13.33 -0.93 16.32
N LYS A 2 -14.64 -0.69 16.30
CA LYS A 2 -15.52 -1.47 15.42
C LYS A 2 -16.50 -0.52 14.75
N ILE A 3 -16.63 -0.63 13.43
CA ILE A 3 -17.66 0.08 12.68
C ILE A 3 -18.85 -0.87 12.54
N GLN A 4 -19.96 -0.54 13.19
CA GLN A 4 -21.16 -1.38 13.16
C GLN A 4 -22.08 -0.92 12.03
N HIS A 5 -21.87 -1.46 10.83
CA HIS A 5 -22.71 -1.20 9.67
C HIS A 5 -22.72 -2.43 8.74
N PRO A 6 -23.87 -2.87 8.18
CA PRO A 6 -23.94 -4.07 7.34
C PRO A 6 -23.02 -4.05 6.10
N ALA A 7 -22.73 -2.85 5.57
CA ALA A 7 -21.82 -2.69 4.44
C ALA A 7 -20.32 -2.81 4.79
N VAL A 8 -19.96 -2.85 6.08
CA VAL A 8 -18.57 -3.02 6.52
C VAL A 8 -18.38 -4.47 6.95
N THR A 9 -17.82 -5.28 6.05
CA THR A 9 -17.67 -6.73 6.23
C THR A 9 -16.28 -7.16 6.71
N SER A 10 -15.31 -6.26 6.70
CA SER A 10 -13.92 -6.54 7.08
C SER A 10 -13.57 -6.04 8.48
N ASP A 11 -12.53 -6.63 9.07
CA ASP A 11 -11.91 -6.10 10.29
C ASP A 11 -11.36 -4.68 10.05
N VAL A 12 -11.41 -3.86 11.09
CA VAL A 12 -10.92 -2.46 11.04
C VAL A 12 -9.47 -2.43 11.48
N PHE A 13 -8.61 -1.94 10.60
CA PHE A 13 -7.18 -1.78 10.85
C PHE A 13 -6.83 -0.31 11.10
N LYS A 14 -5.95 -0.07 12.08
CA LYS A 14 -5.36 1.24 12.36
C LYS A 14 -3.95 1.29 11.78
N LEU A 15 -3.63 2.38 11.09
CA LEU A 15 -2.27 2.68 10.66
C LEU A 15 -1.40 2.98 11.89
N VAL A 16 -0.32 2.23 12.05
CA VAL A 16 0.59 2.32 13.20
C VAL A 16 1.87 3.03 12.82
N ALA A 17 2.39 2.78 11.61
CA ALA A 17 3.60 3.41 11.13
C ALA A 17 3.60 3.51 9.61
N ILE A 18 4.33 4.51 9.11
CA ILE A 18 4.67 4.68 7.71
C ILE A 18 6.20 4.65 7.63
N LEU A 19 6.72 3.91 6.67
CA LEU A 19 8.13 3.93 6.29
C LEU A 19 8.20 4.37 4.84
N GLU A 20 9.11 5.27 4.53
CA GLU A 20 9.36 5.73 3.17
C GLU A 20 10.82 5.50 2.82
N PHE A 21 11.06 5.00 1.63
CA PHE A 21 12.38 4.80 1.06
C PHE A 21 12.24 4.76 -0.46
N ASP A 22 13.34 5.03 -1.14
CA ASP A 22 13.35 4.99 -2.60
C ASP A 22 14.05 3.72 -3.07
N LEU A 23 13.45 3.04 -4.05
CA LEU A 23 14.08 1.94 -4.76
C LEU A 23 14.68 2.47 -6.06
N GLU A 24 15.86 1.97 -6.39
CA GLU A 24 16.50 2.22 -7.68
C GLU A 24 16.68 0.87 -8.38
N LEU A 25 16.02 0.69 -9.51
CA LEU A 25 16.01 -0.53 -10.31
C LEU A 25 16.18 -0.16 -11.79
N ASP A 26 17.23 -0.65 -12.46
CA ASP A 26 17.50 -0.37 -13.88
C ASP A 26 17.40 1.13 -14.25
N ASP A 27 18.04 2.00 -13.47
CA ASP A 27 17.99 3.47 -13.60
C ASP A 27 16.58 4.10 -13.40
N HIS A 28 15.60 3.32 -12.95
CA HIS A 28 14.28 3.81 -12.53
C HIS A 28 14.23 4.04 -11.02
N PHE A 29 13.76 5.22 -10.63
CA PHE A 29 13.54 5.60 -9.25
C PHE A 29 12.07 5.37 -8.87
N LEU A 30 11.83 4.53 -7.86
CA LEU A 30 10.50 4.15 -7.41
C LEU A 30 10.33 4.61 -5.95
N PRO A 31 9.73 5.79 -5.71
CA PRO A 31 9.48 6.27 -4.37
C PRO A 31 8.47 5.35 -3.68
N THR A 32 8.94 4.64 -2.66
CA THR A 32 8.19 3.53 -2.04
C THR A 32 7.75 3.91 -0.64
N ARG A 33 6.46 3.69 -0.36
CA ARG A 33 5.86 3.84 0.96
C ARG A 33 5.37 2.49 1.46
N VAL A 34 5.73 2.14 2.68
CA VAL A 34 5.24 0.96 3.37
C VAL A 34 4.41 1.39 4.57
N GLU A 35 3.18 0.90 4.64
CA GLU A 35 2.26 1.17 5.72
C GLU A 35 2.08 -0.06 6.58
N LEU A 36 2.31 0.08 7.89
CA LEU A 36 2.10 -0.98 8.88
C LEU A 36 0.78 -0.75 9.61
N PHE A 37 -0.08 -1.75 9.58
CA PHE A 37 -1.40 -1.72 10.19
C PHE A 37 -1.54 -2.74 11.32
N GLN A 38 -2.33 -2.39 12.33
CA GLN A 38 -2.79 -3.32 13.36
C GLN A 38 -4.31 -3.42 13.36
N ASP A 39 -4.83 -4.64 13.41
CA ASP A 39 -6.25 -4.91 13.62
C ASP A 39 -6.69 -4.37 14.98
N THR A 40 -7.76 -3.59 14.98
CA THR A 40 -8.24 -2.88 16.16
C THR A 40 -9.16 -3.71 17.07
N GLU A 41 -9.56 -4.90 16.64
CA GLU A 41 -10.24 -5.91 17.47
C GLU A 41 -9.27 -7.05 17.84
N ARG A 42 -8.38 -7.47 16.92
CA ARG A 42 -7.41 -8.56 17.12
C ARG A 42 -6.00 -8.03 17.28
N LYS A 43 -5.58 -7.71 18.50
CA LYS A 43 -4.26 -7.08 18.79
C LYS A 43 -3.03 -7.83 18.24
N ARG A 44 -3.14 -9.14 17.98
CA ARG A 44 -2.10 -9.99 17.39
C ARG A 44 -2.28 -10.18 15.88
N ARG A 45 -2.98 -9.28 15.19
CA ARG A 45 -3.11 -9.32 13.73
C ARG A 45 -2.57 -8.03 13.17
N TRP A 46 -1.46 -8.15 12.45
CA TRP A 46 -0.71 -7.05 11.86
C TRP A 46 -0.55 -7.29 10.39
N ARG A 47 -0.58 -6.26 9.55
CA ARG A 47 -0.32 -6.39 8.12
C ARG A 47 0.44 -5.20 7.55
N CYS A 48 1.16 -5.42 6.45
CA CYS A 48 1.83 -4.36 5.70
C CYS A 48 1.12 -4.12 4.36
N ARG A 49 1.22 -2.90 3.84
CA ARG A 49 0.94 -2.56 2.44
C ARG A 49 2.10 -1.78 1.86
N MET A 50 2.39 -2.01 0.59
CA MET A 50 3.38 -1.27 -0.19
C MET A 50 2.67 -0.42 -1.23
N TRP A 51 3.14 0.80 -1.36
CA TRP A 51 2.67 1.77 -2.31
C TRP A 51 3.85 2.37 -3.05
N GLU A 52 3.65 2.66 -4.33
CA GLU A 52 4.55 3.47 -5.14
C GLU A 52 3.91 4.83 -5.35
N ARG A 53 4.68 5.90 -5.15
CA ARG A 53 4.22 7.26 -5.45
C ARG A 53 4.58 7.62 -6.89
N GLU A 54 3.56 7.88 -7.69
CA GLU A 54 3.69 8.25 -9.09
C GLU A 54 2.99 9.60 -9.36
N LEU A 55 3.50 10.36 -10.34
CA LEU A 55 2.89 11.59 -10.81
C LEU A 55 2.07 11.30 -12.07
N TYR A 56 0.76 11.51 -11.99
CA TYR A 56 -0.15 11.30 -13.11
C TYR A 56 -0.71 12.62 -13.62
N HIS A 57 -0.69 12.79 -14.94
CA HIS A 57 -1.44 13.84 -15.60
C HIS A 57 -2.91 13.43 -15.71
N MET A 58 -3.79 14.06 -14.94
CA MET A 58 -5.18 13.66 -14.82
C MET A 58 -6.13 14.62 -15.53
N GLN A 59 -7.11 14.05 -16.23
CA GLN A 59 -8.26 14.76 -16.78
C GLN A 59 -9.55 14.27 -16.11
N MET A 60 -10.28 15.17 -15.44
CA MET A 60 -11.54 14.80 -14.79
C MET A 60 -12.63 14.44 -15.81
N THR A 61 -13.23 13.25 -15.66
CA THR A 61 -14.29 12.74 -16.55
C THR A 61 -15.71 12.90 -15.99
N LEU A 62 -15.88 13.50 -14.82
CA LEU A 62 -17.19 13.64 -14.17
C LEU A 62 -18.09 14.63 -14.92
N ALA A 63 -19.23 14.14 -15.41
CA ALA A 63 -20.27 14.98 -16.00
C ALA A 63 -21.12 15.65 -14.92
N LYS A 64 -20.65 16.76 -14.33
CA LYS A 64 -21.54 17.68 -13.59
C LYS A 64 -21.24 19.14 -13.93
N GLY A 65 -22.10 19.69 -14.80
CA GLY A 65 -22.35 21.12 -14.90
C GLY A 65 -21.18 22.00 -15.35
N LYS A 66 -20.94 22.07 -16.67
CA LYS A 66 -20.32 23.21 -17.39
C LYS A 66 -18.97 23.78 -16.91
N ALA A 67 -18.24 23.14 -16.01
CA ALA A 67 -16.84 23.49 -15.75
C ALA A 67 -15.95 22.42 -16.39
N ARG A 68 -15.22 22.77 -17.45
CA ARG A 68 -14.01 22.01 -17.80
C ARG A 68 -13.07 22.19 -16.61
N HIS A 69 -12.85 21.14 -15.84
CA HIS A 69 -11.75 21.14 -14.90
C HIS A 69 -10.44 21.20 -15.70
N PRO A 70 -9.51 22.11 -15.35
CA PRO A 70 -8.21 22.12 -15.99
C PRO A 70 -7.51 20.78 -15.70
N GLU A 71 -6.70 20.35 -16.66
CA GLU A 71 -5.78 19.23 -16.43
C GLU A 71 -4.85 19.58 -15.27
N SER A 72 -4.54 18.60 -14.44
CA SER A 72 -3.61 18.75 -13.31
C SER A 72 -2.69 17.54 -13.22
N ASP A 73 -1.47 17.80 -12.76
CA ASP A 73 -0.54 16.74 -12.36
C ASP A 73 -0.78 16.43 -10.88
N GLU A 74 -1.03 15.17 -10.58
CA GLU A 74 -1.46 14.72 -9.26
C GLU A 74 -0.58 13.57 -8.80
N GLU A 75 -0.15 13.62 -7.53
CA GLU A 75 0.56 12.50 -6.92
C GLU A 75 -0.45 11.42 -6.51
N LEU A 76 -0.27 10.21 -7.04
CA LEU A 76 -1.08 9.04 -6.71
C LEU A 76 -0.22 7.98 -6.03
N LEU A 77 -0.83 7.25 -5.10
CA LEU A 77 -0.25 6.06 -4.51
C LEU A 77 -0.81 4.83 -5.22
N VAL A 78 0.03 4.16 -5.98
CA VAL A 78 -0.28 2.90 -6.65
C VAL A 78 -0.01 1.76 -5.69
N GLU A 79 -0.98 0.88 -5.49
CA GLU A 79 -0.84 -0.31 -4.65
C GLU A 79 0.10 -1.33 -5.32
N ARG A 80 1.14 -1.76 -4.61
CA ARG A 80 2.16 -2.68 -5.15
C ARG A 80 2.37 -3.93 -4.30
N THR A 81 1.56 -4.15 -3.25
CA THR A 81 1.72 -5.32 -2.36
C THR A 81 1.54 -6.63 -3.11
N TRP A 82 0.67 -6.65 -4.14
CA TRP A 82 0.46 -7.83 -4.98
C TRP A 82 1.74 -8.31 -5.70
N GLU A 83 2.75 -7.45 -5.86
CA GLU A 83 3.99 -7.83 -6.55
C GLU A 83 4.85 -8.74 -5.66
N LEU A 84 4.61 -8.67 -4.35
CA LEU A 84 5.30 -9.43 -3.32
C LEU A 84 4.60 -10.74 -2.97
N SER A 85 3.26 -10.80 -3.08
CA SER A 85 2.48 -12.04 -2.95
C SER A 85 1.12 -11.94 -3.64
N ASP A 86 0.65 -13.06 -4.20
CA ASP A 86 -0.69 -13.22 -4.79
C ASP A 86 -1.84 -13.14 -3.74
N LYS A 87 -1.51 -13.18 -2.43
CA LYS A 87 -2.48 -13.09 -1.33
C LYS A 87 -2.11 -11.99 -0.35
N PHE A 88 -3.01 -11.03 -0.17
CA PHE A 88 -2.82 -9.93 0.79
C PHE A 88 -2.70 -10.44 2.24
N GLU A 89 -3.33 -11.57 2.55
CA GLU A 89 -3.29 -12.21 3.86
C GLU A 89 -1.90 -12.74 4.22
N ASP A 90 -1.00 -12.93 3.26
CA ASP A 90 0.35 -13.45 3.52
C ASP A 90 1.21 -12.45 4.31
N PHE A 91 0.81 -11.18 4.34
CA PHE A 91 1.44 -10.17 5.17
C PHE A 91 0.83 -10.09 6.57
N GLU A 92 -0.10 -10.98 6.93
CA GLU A 92 -0.65 -11.05 8.27
C GLU A 92 0.27 -11.76 9.25
N ALA A 93 0.55 -11.12 10.38
CA ALA A 93 1.47 -11.66 11.37
C ALA A 93 1.04 -11.40 12.82
N PRO A 94 1.55 -12.20 13.78
CA PRO A 94 1.21 -12.07 15.20
C PRO A 94 1.73 -10.78 15.86
N SER A 95 2.64 -10.06 15.22
CA SER A 95 3.25 -8.84 15.74
C SER A 95 3.74 -7.92 14.61
N ALA A 96 3.92 -6.63 14.93
CA ALA A 96 4.53 -5.63 14.06
C ALA A 96 5.88 -6.11 13.48
N LYS A 97 6.76 -6.61 14.36
CA LYS A 97 8.10 -7.10 13.98
C LYS A 97 8.01 -8.28 13.01
N ALA A 98 7.08 -9.21 13.26
CA ALA A 98 6.89 -10.36 12.38
C ALA A 98 6.34 -9.94 11.01
N ALA A 99 5.34 -9.06 10.96
CA ALA A 99 4.76 -8.56 9.71
C ALA A 99 5.84 -7.86 8.87
N MET A 100 6.62 -6.99 9.49
CA MET A 100 7.69 -6.26 8.81
C MET A 100 8.79 -7.21 8.32
N LYS A 101 9.16 -8.24 9.10
CA LYS A 101 10.14 -9.23 8.66
C LYS A 101 9.63 -9.99 7.43
N THR A 102 8.39 -10.48 7.44
CA THR A 102 7.79 -11.19 6.31
C THR A 102 7.74 -10.30 5.06
N PHE A 103 7.35 -9.04 5.24
CA PHE A 103 7.36 -8.04 4.17
C PHE A 103 8.76 -7.85 3.58
N LEU A 104 9.76 -7.55 4.41
CA LEU A 104 11.14 -7.30 3.96
C LEU A 104 11.76 -8.53 3.30
N ASP A 105 11.48 -9.74 3.80
CA ASP A 105 11.97 -10.98 3.20
C ASP A 105 11.33 -11.21 1.81
N SER A 106 10.06 -10.83 1.63
CA SER A 106 9.36 -10.91 0.34
C SER A 106 9.85 -9.85 -0.64
N LEU A 107 10.04 -8.61 -0.17
CA LEU A 107 10.63 -7.53 -0.96
C LEU A 107 12.04 -7.92 -1.45
N LYS A 108 12.90 -8.45 -0.58
CA LYS A 108 14.23 -8.93 -0.99
C LYS A 108 14.17 -10.00 -2.07
N LYS A 109 13.22 -10.94 -2.00
CA LYS A 109 13.04 -11.97 -3.02
C LYS A 109 12.56 -11.37 -4.34
N TYR A 110 11.61 -10.45 -4.28
CA TYR A 110 11.13 -9.70 -5.43
C TYR A 110 12.26 -8.94 -6.11
N LEU A 111 13.00 -8.12 -5.36
CA LEU A 111 14.11 -7.32 -5.89
C LEU A 111 15.19 -8.19 -6.55
N LYS A 112 15.52 -9.34 -5.96
CA LYS A 112 16.43 -10.31 -6.59
C LYS A 112 15.92 -10.84 -7.93
N ARG A 113 14.61 -11.02 -8.07
CA ARG A 113 13.99 -11.52 -9.31
C ARG A 113 13.97 -10.46 -10.40
N VAL A 114 13.75 -9.19 -10.05
CA VAL A 114 13.59 -8.10 -11.03
C VAL A 114 14.89 -7.36 -11.33
N ALA A 115 15.90 -7.42 -10.46
CA ALA A 115 17.22 -6.80 -10.66
C ALA A 115 18.29 -7.78 -11.20
N SER A 116 17.89 -9.00 -11.59
CA SER A 116 18.78 -9.99 -12.25
C SER A 116 18.48 -10.05 -13.73
#